data_AF-A0A0S8EJP0-F1
#
_entry.id   AF-A0A0S8EJP0-F1
#
_cell.length_a   1.000
_cell.length_b   1.000
_cell.length_c   1.000
_cell.angle_alpha   90.00
_cell.angle_beta   90.00
_cell.angle_gamma   90.00
#
_symmetry.space_group_name_H-M   'P 1'
#
loop_
_entity.id
_entity.type
_entity.pdbx_description
1 polymer ?
#
loop_
_entity_poly.entity_id
_entity_poly.type
_entity_poly.pdbx_seq_one_letter_code
_entity_poly.pdbx_strand_id
1 'polypeptide(L)' 'MVSPDAGDALALCTVINWVLLLFWFLFLRFAHDWVYRLHGQWFDLSAGQFATIHYGGMVFFKLGIIMFNLLPYIALRIVG' A
#
# COMPACT_ATOMS: atom_id res chain seq x y z
N MET A 1 -2.26 -14.86 -28.32
CA MET A 1 -1.81 -14.12 -27.12
C MET A 1 -3.01 -13.31 -26.66
N VAL A 2 -3.75 -13.80 -25.66
CA VAL A 2 -4.97 -13.13 -25.18
C VAL A 2 -4.53 -11.85 -24.48
N SER A 3 -5.01 -10.69 -24.94
CA SER A 3 -4.81 -9.43 -24.22
C SER A 3 -5.48 -9.54 -22.85
N PRO A 4 -4.81 -9.18 -21.74
CA PRO A 4 -5.42 -9.19 -20.43
C PRO A 4 -6.73 -8.40 -20.48
N ASP A 5 -7.82 -8.98 -19.99
CA ASP A 5 -9.06 -8.22 -19.85
C ASP A 5 -8.92 -7.19 -18.70
N ALA A 6 -9.90 -6.29 -18.58
CA ALA A 6 -9.86 -5.28 -17.52
C ALA A 6 -9.84 -5.89 -16.11
N GLY A 7 -10.40 -7.10 -15.94
CA GLY A 7 -10.40 -7.83 -14.68
C GLY A 7 -9.00 -8.31 -14.30
N ASP A 8 -8.27 -8.89 -15.26
CA ASP A 8 -6.89 -9.35 -15.07
C ASP A 8 -5.96 -8.20 -14.65
N ALA A 9 -6.13 -7.03 -15.26
CA ALA A 9 -5.39 -5.83 -14.89
C ALA A 9 -5.68 -5.38 -13.44
N LEU A 10 -6.95 -5.32 -13.04
CA LEU A 10 -7.35 -4.95 -11.68
C LEU A 10 -6.88 -5.96 -10.62
N ALA A 11 -6.89 -7.25 -10.95
CA ALA A 11 -6.36 -8.31 -10.09
C ALA A 11 -4.85 -8.14 -9.88
N LEU A 12 -4.09 -7.95 -10.96
CA LEU A 12 -2.65 -7.73 -10.88
C LEU A 12 -2.30 -6.46 -10.10
N CYS A 13 -3.01 -5.36 -10.35
CA CYS A 13 -2.85 -4.11 -9.60
C CYS A 13 -3.16 -4.30 -8.11
N THR A 14 -4.18 -5.10 -7.77
CA THR A 14 -4.50 -5.43 -6.38
C THR A 14 -3.32 -6.16 -5.72
N VAL A 15 -2.79 -7.20 -6.37
CA VAL A 15 -1.66 -7.99 -5.84
C VAL A 15 -0.40 -7.13 -5.67
N ILE A 16 -0.02 -6.36 -6.69
CA ILE A 16 1.17 -5.50 -6.64
C ILE A 16 1.05 -4.48 -5.51
N ASN A 17 -0.10 -3.82 -5.37
CA ASN A 17 -0.28 -2.82 -4.32
C ASN A 17 -0.28 -3.45 -2.91
N TRP A 18 -0.81 -4.67 -2.74
CA TRP A 18 -0.71 -5.38 -1.47
C TRP A 18 0.72 -5.79 -1.14
N VAL A 19 1.50 -6.24 -2.12
CA VAL A 19 2.93 -6.52 -1.95
C VAL A 19 3.69 -5.25 -1.54
N LEU A 20 3.38 -4.11 -2.17
CA LEU A 20 3.97 -2.82 -1.79
C LEU A 20 3.59 -2.40 -0.37
N LEU A 21 2.32 -2.57 0.02
CA LEU A 21 1.86 -2.28 1.39
C LEU A 21 2.56 -3.17 2.42
N LEU A 22 2.71 -4.46 2.13
CA LEU A 22 3.44 -5.40 2.99
C LEU A 22 4.92 -5.04 3.08
N PHE A 23 5.55 -4.71 1.94
CA PHE A 23 6.93 -4.23 1.93
C PHE A 23 7.10 -2.98 2.79
N TRP A 24 6.20 -2.00 2.65
CA TRP A 24 6.21 -0.78 3.48
C TRP A 24 6.09 -1.11 4.97
N PHE A 25 5.16 -1.99 5.35
CA PHE A 25 5.01 -2.44 6.73
C PHE A 25 6.26 -3.13 7.27
N LEU A 26 6.84 -4.07 6.52
CA LEU A 26 8.06 -4.78 6.91
C LEU A 26 9.24 -3.82 7.03
N PHE A 27 9.37 -2.88 6.09
CA PHE A 27 10.43 -1.89 6.09
C PHE A 27 10.36 -1.00 7.34
N LEU A 28 9.17 -0.52 7.70
CA LEU A 28 8.97 0.23 8.94
C LEU A 28 9.20 -0.61 10.19
N ARG A 29 8.86 -1.90 10.16
CA ARG A 29 9.01 -2.77 11.34
C ARG A 29 10.46 -3.17 11.61
N PHE A 30 11.23 -3.45 10.56
CA PHE A 30 12.60 -3.98 10.66
C PHE A 30 13.68 -2.92 10.48
N ALA A 31 13.43 -1.89 9.68
CA ALA A 31 14.35 -0.78 9.48
C ALA A 31 13.89 0.49 10.22
N HIS A 32 13.00 0.37 11.21
CA HIS A 32 12.44 1.50 11.97
C HIS A 32 13.50 2.53 12.36
N ASP A 33 14.57 2.08 13.01
CA ASP A 33 15.61 2.96 13.55
C ASP A 33 16.49 3.59 12.44
N TRP A 34 16.65 2.90 11.31
CA TRP A 34 17.36 3.42 10.15
C TRP A 34 16.53 4.49 9.43
N VAL A 35 15.24 4.22 9.21
CA VAL A 35 14.31 5.16 8.56
C VAL A 35 14.07 6.38 9.44
N TYR A 36 13.92 6.19 10.75
CA TYR A 36 13.77 7.28 11.71
C TYR A 36 15.01 8.18 11.75
N ARG A 37 16.23 7.61 11.72
CA ARG A 37 17.47 8.41 11.65
C ARG A 37 17.62 9.16 10.33
N LEU A 38 17.25 8.55 9.20
CA LEU A 38 17.28 9.20 7.89
C LEU A 38 16.25 10.33 7.77
N HIS A 39 15.01 10.09 8.21
CA HIS A 39 13.97 11.11 8.16
C HIS A 39 14.19 12.19 9.21
N GLY A 40 14.71 11.84 10.38
CA GLY A 40 15.09 12.78 11.45
C GLY A 40 16.16 13.79 11.04
N GLN A 41 16.97 13.48 10.02
CA GLN A 41 17.94 14.42 9.46
C GLN A 41 17.31 15.50 8.58
N TRP A 42 16.12 15.25 8.01
CA TRP A 42 15.43 16.18 7.12
C TRP A 42 14.18 16.79 7.75
N PHE A 43 13.60 16.14 8.75
CA PHE A 43 12.38 16.54 9.43
C PHE A 43 12.47 16.27 10.93
N ASP A 44 12.14 17.28 11.74
CA ASP A 44 12.10 17.15 13.21
C ASP A 44 10.80 16.44 13.64
N LEU A 45 10.74 15.12 13.40
CA LEU A 45 9.59 14.28 13.74
C LEU A 45 9.90 13.44 14.98
N SER A 46 9.03 13.51 15.99
CA SER A 46 9.09 12.57 17.12
C SER A 46 8.76 11.13 16.68
N ALA A 47 9.26 10.14 17.41
CA ALA A 47 8.96 8.72 17.13
C ALA A 47 7.45 8.42 17.09
N GLY A 48 6.65 9.10 17.92
CA GLY A 48 5.19 8.97 17.92
C GLY A 48 4.52 9.54 16.67
N GLN A 49 4.97 10.71 16.18
CA GLN A 49 4.48 11.30 14.94
C GLN A 49 4.88 10.47 13.72
N PHE A 50 6.12 9.97 13.70
CA PHE A 50 6.61 9.08 12.65
C PHE A 50 5.72 7.83 12.52
N ALA A 51 5.45 7.14 13.64
CA ALA A 51 4.56 5.98 13.65
C ALA A 51 3.13 6.34 13.19
N THR A 52 2.60 7.49 13.64
CA THR A 52 1.24 7.94 13.30
C THR A 52 1.09 8.25 11.81
N ILE A 53 2.03 8.98 11.20
CA ILE A 53 2.00 9.32 9.78
C ILE A 53 2.08 8.07 8.92
N HIS A 54 2.99 7.15 9.26
CA HIS A 54 3.15 5.90 8.52
C HIS A 54 1.94 4.98 8.65
N TYR A 55 1.41 4.83 9.87
CA TYR A 55 0.20 4.05 10.08
C TYR A 55 -1.00 4.64 9.34
N GLY A 56 -1.18 5.97 9.43
CA GLY A 56 -2.22 6.68 8.66
C GLY A 56 -2.05 6.51 7.16
N GLY A 57 -0.82 6.61 6.65
CA GLY A 57 -0.47 6.37 5.25
C GLY A 57 -0.80 4.94 4.81
N MET A 58 -0.47 3.93 5.62
CA MET A 58 -0.81 2.52 5.36
C MET A 58 -2.32 2.29 5.34
N VAL A 59 -3.08 2.90 6.26
CA VAL A 59 -4.54 2.82 6.29
C VAL A 59 -5.13 3.44 5.03
N PHE A 60 -4.72 4.67 4.68
CA PHE A 60 -5.19 5.36 3.49
C PHE A 60 -4.85 4.59 2.20
N PHE A 61 -3.62 4.10 2.09
CA PHE A 61 -3.19 3.30 0.94
C PHE A 61 -3.99 2.00 0.84
N LYS A 62 -4.16 1.27 1.93
CA LYS A 62 -4.98 0.05 2.00
C LYS A 62 -6.43 0.30 1.54
N LEU A 63 -7.04 1.41 1.95
CA LEU A 63 -8.38 1.79 1.49
C LEU A 63 -8.40 2.09 -0.01
N GLY A 64 -7.37 2.78 -0.53
CA GLY A 64 -7.22 3.00 -1.97
C GLY A 64 -7.13 1.70 -2.77
N ILE A 65 -6.39 0.70 -2.28
CA ILE A 65 -6.31 -0.62 -2.92
C ILE A 65 -7.71 -1.26 -3.00
N ILE A 66 -8.45 -1.22 -1.89
CA ILE A 66 -9.78 -1.82 -1.83
C ILE A 66 -10.73 -1.09 -2.78
N MET A 67 -10.79 0.24 -2.70
CA MET A 67 -11.78 1.04 -3.41
C MET A 67 -11.55 1.09 -4.92
N PHE A 68 -10.29 1.15 -5.36
CA PHE A 68 -9.96 1.39 -6.77
C PHE A 68 -9.48 0.15 -7.53
N ASN A 69 -9.12 -0.95 -6.85
CA ASN A 69 -8.66 -2.17 -7.52
C ASN A 69 -9.53 -3.38 -7.17
N LEU A 70 -9.64 -3.71 -5.88
CA LEU A 70 -10.32 -4.92 -5.44
C LEU A 70 -11.84 -4.87 -5.67
N LEU A 71 -12.50 -3.77 -5.27
CA LEU A 71 -13.95 -3.63 -5.47
C LEU A 71 -14.34 -3.63 -6.96
N PRO A 72 -13.66 -2.89 -7.86
CA PRO A 72 -13.91 -2.98 -9.30
C PRO A 72 -13.66 -4.37 -9.86
N TYR A 73 -12.60 -5.06 -9.42
CA TYR A 73 -12.34 -6.44 -9.83
C TYR A 73 -13.51 -7.36 -9.45
N ILE A 74 -13.95 -7.30 -8.19
CA ILE A 74 -15.08 -8.11 -7.71
C ILE A 74 -16.35 -7.79 -8.50
N ALA A 75 -16.64 -6.51 -8.77
CA ALA A 75 -17.81 -6.10 -9.54
C ALA A 75 -17.78 -6.71 -10.96
N LEU A 76 -16.63 -6.68 -11.64
CA LEU A 76 -16.48 -7.30 -12.96
C LEU A 76 -16.67 -8.82 -12.91
N ARG A 77 -16.19 -9.50 -11.86
CA ARG A 77 -16.34 -10.96 -11.70
C ARG A 77 -17.76 -11.40 -11.31
N ILE A 78 -18.59 -10.47 -10.82
CA ILE A 78 -20.01 -10.73 -10.51
C ILE A 78 -20.88 -10.50 -11.76
N VAL A 79 -20.57 -9.48 -12.56
CA VAL A 79 -21.39 -9.06 -13.70
C VAL A 79 -20.96 -9.72 -15.01
N GLY A 80 -19.66 -9.97 -15.19
CA GLY A 80 -19.08 -10.63 -16.37
C GLY A 80 -19.06 -12.14 -16.23
#